data_AF-A0A928CC85-F1
#
_entry.id   AF-A0A928CC85-F1
#
_cell.length_a   1.000
_cell.length_b   1.000
_cell.length_c   1.000
_cell.angle_alpha   90.00
_cell.angle_beta   90.00
_cell.angle_gamma   90.00
#
_symmetry.space_group_name_H-M   'P 1'
#
loop_
_entity.id
_entity.type
_entity.pdbx_description
1 polymer ?
#
loop_
_entity_poly.entity_id
_entity_poly.type
_entity_poly.pdbx_seq_one_letter_code
_entity_poly.pdbx_strand_id
1 'polypeptide(L)'
;MSFKVNFTKKSSNRLAGIITVSCTITCTNWMFGDTVDIALYDCYGQNPWYYRDLKFKSGQSYTFDYDTVGWQWCQGDYIAIVDKNNKILQKWHLQIPEYRPGECPECHGTHKCRACNGEGYVYPRGKMWQFKRCERCGGTGICQTCDIPRRKQKFGGGPTGLKPF
;
A
#
# COMPACT_ATOMS: atom_id res chain seq x y z
N MET A 1 21.61 5.52 11.19
CA MET A 1 20.90 5.07 9.99
C MET A 1 19.94 6.16 9.55
N SER A 2 20.17 6.74 8.38
CA SER A 2 19.34 7.83 7.83
C SER A 2 18.55 7.25 6.66
N PHE A 3 17.36 6.73 6.96
CA PHE A 3 16.41 6.23 5.98
C PHE A 3 15.09 6.95 6.13
N LYS A 4 14.47 7.25 4.98
CA LYS A 4 13.11 7.78 4.91
C LYS A 4 12.22 6.80 4.19
N VAL A 5 11.03 6.56 4.72
CA VAL A 5 10.00 5.72 4.08
C VAL A 5 8.84 6.60 3.63
N ASN A 6 8.30 6.30 2.45
CA ASN A 6 7.10 6.92 1.92
C ASN A 6 6.14 5.84 1.40
N PHE A 7 4.87 5.94 1.77
CA PHE A 7 3.81 5.09 1.24
C PHE A 7 2.98 5.89 0.24
N THR A 8 2.87 5.38 -0.99
CA THR A 8 2.12 6.05 -2.06
C THR A 8 1.17 5.09 -2.76
N LYS A 9 0.06 5.59 -3.29
CA LYS A 9 -0.85 4.80 -4.12
C LYS A 9 -0.40 4.85 -5.57
N LYS A 10 -0.28 3.70 -6.22
CA LYS A 10 0.16 3.55 -7.62
C LYS A 10 -0.65 2.47 -8.32
N SER A 11 -0.90 2.66 -9.61
CA SER A 11 -1.47 1.63 -10.48
C SER A 11 -0.49 0.46 -10.66
N SER A 12 -0.92 -0.76 -10.32
CA SER A 12 -0.15 -1.98 -10.52
C SER A 12 -0.30 -2.50 -11.95
N ASN A 13 0.80 -2.80 -12.61
CA ASN A 13 0.78 -3.41 -13.93
C ASN A 13 0.37 -4.89 -13.86
N ARG A 14 0.79 -5.61 -12.82
CA ARG A 14 0.46 -7.04 -12.64
C ARG A 14 -1.00 -7.26 -12.29
N LEU A 15 -1.64 -6.31 -11.62
CA LEU A 15 -3.07 -6.34 -11.29
C LEU A 15 -3.90 -5.55 -12.28
N ALA A 16 -3.46 -5.50 -13.54
CA ALA A 16 -4.19 -4.86 -14.63
C ALA A 16 -4.69 -3.46 -14.23
N GLY A 17 -3.80 -2.58 -13.83
CA GLY A 17 -4.09 -1.18 -13.53
C GLY A 17 -4.79 -0.91 -12.19
N ILE A 18 -5.05 -1.93 -11.37
CA ILE A 18 -5.63 -1.73 -10.03
C ILE A 18 -4.67 -0.90 -9.17
N ILE A 19 -5.21 0.09 -8.47
CA ILE A 19 -4.43 0.96 -7.59
C ILE A 19 -4.10 0.19 -6.31
N THR A 20 -2.82 0.09 -6.00
CA THR A 20 -2.28 -0.53 -4.80
C THR A 20 -1.40 0.46 -4.05
N VAL A 21 -1.13 0.18 -2.77
CA VAL A 21 -0.16 0.94 -2.00
C VAL A 21 1.24 0.37 -2.27
N SER A 22 2.20 1.27 -2.41
CA SER A 22 3.62 1.02 -2.64
C SER A 22 4.43 1.69 -1.54
N CYS A 23 5.46 1.01 -1.06
CA CYS A 23 6.36 1.52 -0.03
C CYS A 23 7.74 1.77 -0.63
N THR A 24 8.18 3.01 -0.62
CA THR A 24 9.52 3.39 -1.06
C THR A 24 10.37 3.75 0.14
N ILE A 25 11.50 3.08 0.31
CA ILE A 25 12.52 3.42 1.29
C ILE A 25 13.70 4.06 0.57
N THR A 26 14.17 5.18 1.07
CA THR A 26 15.24 5.99 0.49
C THR A 26 16.36 6.16 1.51
N CYS A 27 17.60 5.92 1.09
CA CYS A 27 18.76 6.29 1.89
C CYS A 27 18.93 7.82 1.82
N THR A 28 18.74 8.49 2.95
CA THR A 28 18.88 9.95 3.08
C THR A 28 20.29 10.36 3.49
N ASN A 29 21.24 9.44 3.56
CA ASN A 29 22.65 9.77 3.69
C ASN A 29 23.21 10.19 2.33
N TRP A 30 23.76 11.41 2.26
CA TRP A 30 24.28 12.00 1.03
C TRP A 30 25.71 11.57 0.71
N MET A 31 26.49 11.19 1.74
CA MET A 31 27.92 10.93 1.59
C MET A 31 28.25 9.44 1.51
N PHE A 32 27.43 8.57 2.10
CA PHE A 32 27.72 7.13 2.18
C PHE A 32 26.51 6.28 1.84
N GLY A 33 26.78 5.18 1.14
CA GLY A 33 25.82 4.08 1.05
C GLY A 33 25.77 3.28 2.34
N ASP A 34 24.70 2.52 2.52
CA ASP A 34 24.49 1.68 3.71
C ASP A 34 23.94 0.31 3.27
N THR A 35 24.25 -0.74 4.03
CA THR A 35 23.74 -2.09 3.78
C THR A 35 22.83 -2.47 4.93
N VAL A 36 21.56 -2.74 4.63
CA VAL A 36 20.55 -3.01 5.65
C VAL A 36 19.75 -4.26 5.32
N ASP A 37 19.31 -4.94 6.37
CA ASP A 37 18.30 -5.98 6.26
C ASP A 37 16.92 -5.36 6.47
N ILE A 38 15.99 -5.68 5.57
CA ILE A 38 14.63 -5.18 5.61
C ILE A 38 13.67 -6.34 5.85
N ALA A 39 12.67 -6.11 6.69
CA ALA A 39 11.59 -7.03 6.94
C ALA A 39 10.25 -6.34 6.67
N LEU A 40 9.38 -7.02 5.93
CA LEU A 40 7.99 -6.60 5.72
C LEU A 40 7.10 -7.42 6.65
N TYR A 41 6.26 -6.75 7.43
CA TYR A 41 5.35 -7.38 8.36
C TYR A 41 3.92 -7.05 7.99
N ASP A 42 3.04 -8.05 8.13
CA ASP A 42 1.61 -7.80 8.11
C ASP A 42 1.16 -7.06 9.40
N CYS A 43 -0.06 -6.54 9.39
CA CYS A 43 -0.67 -5.89 10.55
C CYS A 43 -0.75 -6.77 11.82
N TYR A 44 -0.59 -8.08 11.69
CA TYR A 44 -0.56 -9.03 12.81
C TYR A 44 0.86 -9.39 13.26
N GLY A 45 1.89 -8.93 12.56
CA GLY A 45 3.28 -9.31 12.76
C GLY A 45 3.60 -10.77 12.41
N GLN A 46 2.72 -11.46 11.69
CA GLN A 46 2.86 -12.87 11.34
C GLN A 46 3.63 -13.03 10.02
N ASN A 47 4.52 -14.03 9.95
CA ASN A 47 5.25 -14.44 8.74
C ASN A 47 5.93 -13.29 7.98
N PRO A 48 6.89 -12.58 8.60
CA PRO A 48 7.62 -11.51 7.94
C PRO A 48 8.39 -11.98 6.71
N TRP A 49 8.45 -11.12 5.70
CA TRP A 49 9.28 -11.33 4.52
C TRP A 49 10.59 -10.58 4.70
N TYR A 50 11.70 -11.31 4.69
CA TYR A 50 13.03 -10.74 4.88
C TYR A 50 13.76 -10.55 3.56
N TYR A 51 14.38 -9.39 3.42
CA TYR A 51 15.30 -9.03 2.35
C TYR A 51 16.64 -8.70 3.00
N ARG A 52 17.65 -9.51 2.72
CA ARG A 52 18.97 -9.41 3.36
C ARG A 52 19.97 -8.70 2.48
N ASP A 53 20.94 -8.06 3.12
CA ASP A 53 22.10 -7.44 2.48
C ASP A 53 21.72 -6.45 1.36
N LEU A 54 20.64 -5.68 1.57
CA LEU A 54 20.22 -4.67 0.60
C LEU A 54 21.18 -3.50 0.64
N LYS A 55 21.90 -3.30 -0.47
CA LYS A 55 22.88 -2.22 -0.62
C LYS A 55 22.23 -0.97 -1.17
N PHE A 56 22.15 0.06 -0.35
CA PHE A 56 21.70 1.39 -0.76
C PHE A 56 22.91 2.26 -1.06
N LYS A 57 22.98 2.83 -2.26
CA LYS A 57 23.85 3.98 -2.55
C LYS A 57 23.23 5.26 -1.97
N SER A 58 24.05 6.31 -1.84
CA SER A 58 23.57 7.64 -1.46
C SER A 58 22.39 8.08 -2.34
N GLY A 59 21.29 8.50 -1.71
CA GLY A 59 20.06 8.89 -2.39
C GLY A 59 19.27 7.76 -3.06
N GLN A 60 19.75 6.52 -3.03
CA GLN A 60 19.08 5.41 -3.69
C GLN A 60 17.78 5.05 -2.97
N SER A 61 16.79 4.71 -3.77
CA SER A 61 15.49 4.27 -3.29
C SER A 61 15.17 2.85 -3.74
N TYR A 62 14.59 2.06 -2.85
CA TYR A 62 14.01 0.76 -3.18
C TYR A 62 12.52 0.81 -2.96
N THR A 63 11.78 0.22 -3.90
CA THR A 63 10.32 0.20 -3.85
C THR A 63 9.85 -1.23 -3.62
N PHE A 64 9.07 -1.40 -2.56
CA PHE A 64 8.40 -2.62 -2.17
C PHE A 64 6.92 -2.47 -2.49
N ASP A 65 6.46 -3.12 -3.54
CA ASP A 65 5.05 -3.18 -3.90
C ASP A 65 4.69 -4.53 -4.51
N TYR A 66 3.44 -4.67 -4.94
CA TYR A 66 2.95 -5.88 -5.57
C TYR A 66 3.68 -6.21 -6.88
N ASP A 67 4.10 -5.18 -7.62
CA ASP A 67 4.79 -5.36 -8.90
C ASP A 67 6.24 -5.80 -8.70
N THR A 68 6.95 -5.25 -7.71
CA THR A 68 8.36 -5.54 -7.46
C THR A 68 8.58 -6.80 -6.63
N VAL A 69 7.85 -6.95 -5.53
CA VAL A 69 8.08 -8.02 -4.56
C VAL A 69 6.86 -8.90 -4.33
N GLY A 70 5.69 -8.55 -4.88
CA GLY A 70 4.46 -9.31 -4.67
C GLY A 70 3.80 -9.04 -3.31
N TRP A 71 4.26 -8.02 -2.59
CA TRP A 71 3.68 -7.64 -1.30
C TRP A 71 2.50 -6.68 -1.50
N GLN A 72 1.34 -7.05 -0.97
CA GLN A 72 0.16 -6.19 -0.95
C GLN A 72 0.07 -5.46 0.40
N TRP A 73 0.40 -4.18 0.40
CA TRP A 73 0.33 -3.31 1.56
C TRP A 73 -1.12 -3.05 2.01
N CYS A 74 -1.39 -3.30 3.28
CA CYS A 74 -2.68 -3.05 3.93
C CYS A 74 -2.51 -2.18 5.19
N GLN A 75 -3.59 -1.56 5.63
CA GLN A 75 -3.64 -0.76 6.85
C GLN A 75 -3.03 -1.51 8.04
N GLY A 76 -2.07 -0.89 8.72
CA GLY A 76 -1.38 -1.45 9.88
C GLY A 76 -0.16 -2.33 9.54
N ASP A 77 0.03 -2.73 8.27
CA ASP A 77 1.29 -3.34 7.84
C ASP A 77 2.46 -2.38 8.08
N TYR A 78 3.66 -2.92 8.24
CA TYR A 78 4.84 -2.08 8.45
C TYR A 78 6.10 -2.65 7.80
N ILE A 79 6.97 -1.75 7.40
CA ILE A 79 8.33 -2.06 6.98
C ILE A 79 9.27 -1.80 8.16
N ALA A 80 10.27 -2.66 8.33
CA ALA A 80 11.27 -2.51 9.37
C ALA A 80 12.68 -2.75 8.83
N ILE A 81 13.64 -2.02 9.37
CA ILE A 81 15.05 -2.40 9.29
C ILE A 81 15.34 -3.31 10.47
N VAL A 82 15.93 -4.47 10.20
CA VAL A 82 16.26 -5.49 11.20
C VAL A 82 17.77 -5.73 11.26
N ASP A 83 18.24 -6.32 12.36
CA ASP A 83 19.60 -6.83 12.45
C ASP A 83 19.70 -8.31 12.00
N LYS A 84 20.91 -8.87 12.11
CA LYS A 84 21.22 -10.26 11.78
C LYS A 84 20.45 -11.28 12.64
N ASN A 85 19.98 -10.87 13.82
CA ASN A 85 19.18 -11.69 14.73
C ASN A 85 17.66 -11.41 14.60
N ASN A 86 17.25 -10.72 13.54
CA ASN A 86 15.85 -10.33 13.28
C ASN A 86 15.29 -9.33 14.28
N LYS A 87 16.13 -8.66 15.06
CA LYS A 87 15.69 -7.60 15.97
C LYS A 87 15.37 -6.36 15.16
N ILE A 88 14.17 -5.80 15.37
CA ILE A 88 13.74 -4.55 14.74
C ILE A 88 14.57 -3.39 15.30
N LEU A 89 15.28 -2.69 14.40
CA LEU A 89 16.06 -1.48 14.71
C LEU A 89 15.22 -0.22 14.47
N GLN A 90 14.48 -0.17 13.37
CA GLN A 90 13.57 0.92 13.00
C GLN A 90 12.36 0.35 12.26
N LYS A 91 11.19 0.98 12.39
CA LYS A 91 9.97 0.57 11.69
C LYS A 91 9.07 1.73 11.31
N TRP A 92 8.32 1.56 10.23
CA TRP A 92 7.36 2.53 9.69
C TRP A 92 6.06 1.84 9.34
N HIS A 93 4.97 2.30 9.95
CA HIS A 93 3.63 1.74 9.74
C HIS A 93 2.94 2.43 8.56
N LEU A 94 2.21 1.64 7.78
CA LEU A 94 1.21 2.16 6.85
C LEU A 94 -0.04 2.55 7.64
N GLN A 95 -0.26 3.86 7.74
CA GLN A 95 -1.43 4.44 8.37
C GLN A 95 -2.12 5.39 7.40
N ILE A 96 -3.14 4.88 6.72
CA ILE A 96 -4.01 5.67 5.83
C ILE A 96 -5.06 6.34 6.72
N PRO A 97 -5.30 7.66 6.57
CA PRO A 97 -6.32 8.36 7.32
C PRO A 97 -7.71 7.84 6.98
N GLU A 98 -8.52 7.56 8.01
CA GLU A 98 -9.89 7.08 7.86
C GLU A 98 -10.86 8.26 7.95
N TYR A 99 -11.67 8.45 6.91
CA TYR A 99 -12.74 9.43 6.91
C TYR A 99 -13.98 8.83 7.58
N ARG A 100 -14.72 9.63 8.35
CA ARG A 100 -16.02 9.18 8.86
C ARG A 100 -17.05 9.11 7.72
N PRO A 101 -18.17 8.41 7.91
CA PRO A 101 -19.26 8.41 6.92
C PRO A 101 -19.65 9.84 6.52
N GLY A 102 -19.65 10.13 5.22
CA GLY A 102 -19.99 11.45 4.67
C GLY A 102 -18.83 12.45 4.55
N GLU A 103 -17.68 12.21 5.18
CA GLU A 103 -16.58 13.19 5.25
C GLU A 103 -15.58 13.10 4.09
N CYS A 104 -15.64 12.03 3.27
CA CYS A 104 -14.71 11.91 2.15
C CYS A 104 -14.94 13.06 1.15
N PRO A 105 -13.92 13.89 0.87
CA PRO A 105 -14.07 15.09 0.02
C PRO A 105 -14.37 14.75 -1.44
N GLU A 106 -14.07 13.52 -1.88
CA GLU A 106 -14.30 13.11 -3.25
C GLU A 106 -15.66 12.44 -3.48
N CYS A 107 -16.05 11.55 -2.56
CA CYS A 107 -17.24 10.69 -2.74
C CYS A 107 -18.38 11.02 -1.77
N HIS A 108 -18.17 11.95 -0.82
CA HIS A 108 -19.15 12.36 0.19
C HIS A 108 -19.79 11.16 0.91
N GLY A 109 -19.01 10.12 1.21
CA GLY A 109 -19.46 8.92 1.90
C GLY A 109 -20.11 7.84 1.01
N THR A 110 -20.21 8.04 -0.30
CA THR A 110 -20.76 6.99 -1.21
C THR A 110 -19.79 5.83 -1.45
N HIS A 111 -18.50 6.01 -1.13
CA HIS A 111 -17.39 5.10 -1.45
C HIS A 111 -17.23 4.75 -2.95
N LYS A 112 -18.02 5.38 -3.83
CA LYS A 112 -17.96 5.19 -5.27
C LYS A 112 -16.99 6.18 -5.90
N CYS A 113 -16.28 5.73 -6.93
CA CYS A 113 -15.45 6.59 -7.75
C CYS A 113 -16.33 7.59 -8.51
N ARG A 114 -16.13 8.89 -8.27
CA ARG A 114 -16.90 9.96 -8.92
C ARG A 114 -16.70 10.02 -10.44
N ALA A 115 -15.59 9.51 -10.97
CA ALA A 115 -15.30 9.56 -12.39
C ALA A 115 -16.06 8.51 -13.22
N CYS A 116 -16.35 7.34 -12.62
CA CYS A 116 -17.09 6.26 -13.28
C CYS A 116 -18.40 5.91 -12.55
N ASN A 117 -18.82 6.72 -11.57
CA ASN A 117 -20.01 6.50 -10.75
C ASN A 117 -20.12 5.09 -10.10
N GLY A 118 -18.99 4.43 -9.88
CA GLY A 118 -18.95 3.07 -9.33
C GLY A 118 -18.82 1.94 -10.36
N GLU A 119 -18.88 2.23 -11.67
CA GLU A 119 -18.86 1.19 -12.71
C GLU A 119 -17.47 0.58 -12.94
N GLY A 120 -16.40 1.33 -12.62
CA GLY A 120 -15.02 0.90 -12.87
C GLY A 120 -14.54 1.08 -14.32
N TYR A 121 -15.43 1.40 -15.25
CA TYR A 121 -15.10 1.74 -16.63
C TYR A 121 -15.74 3.07 -17.05
N VAL A 122 -15.28 3.63 -18.16
CA VAL A 122 -15.80 4.85 -18.77
C VAL A 122 -15.92 4.64 -20.28
N TYR A 123 -16.98 5.18 -20.87
CA TYR A 123 -17.16 5.20 -22.32
C TYR A 123 -16.53 6.49 -22.88
N PRO A 124 -15.51 6.40 -23.76
CA PRO A 124 -14.94 7.57 -24.39
C PRO A 124 -15.98 8.30 -25.23
N ARG A 125 -15.94 9.63 -25.19
CA ARG A 125 -16.85 10.48 -25.97
C ARG A 125 -16.77 10.12 -27.45
N GLY A 126 -17.91 9.80 -28.06
CA GLY A 126 -18.00 9.42 -29.48
C GLY A 126 -17.69 7.95 -29.79
N LYS A 127 -17.44 7.09 -28.78
CA LYS A 127 -17.17 5.65 -28.97
C LYS A 127 -17.99 4.80 -28.00
N MET A 128 -19.31 4.76 -28.19
CA MET A 128 -20.25 4.02 -27.32
C MET A 128 -19.96 2.51 -27.24
N TRP A 129 -19.29 1.93 -28.24
CA TRP A 129 -18.91 0.50 -28.27
C TRP A 129 -17.54 0.18 -27.66
N GLN A 130 -16.81 1.18 -27.16
CA GLN A 130 -15.54 0.98 -26.50
C GLN A 130 -15.68 1.34 -25.03
N PHE A 131 -15.52 0.37 -24.13
CA PHE A 131 -15.34 0.65 -22.71
C PHE A 131 -13.84 0.73 -22.43
N LYS A 132 -13.43 1.76 -21.69
CA LYS A 132 -12.07 1.88 -21.14
C LYS A 132 -12.12 1.75 -19.64
N ARG A 133 -11.10 1.15 -19.04
CA ARG A 133 -10.95 1.14 -17.58
C ARG A 133 -10.89 2.58 -17.06
N CYS A 134 -11.55 2.85 -15.94
CA CYS A 134 -11.44 4.12 -15.26
C CYS A 134 -10.03 4.24 -14.64
N GLU A 135 -9.22 5.15 -15.16
CA GLU A 135 -7.85 5.40 -14.68
C GLU A 135 -7.83 5.92 -13.23
N ARG A 136 -8.85 6.70 -12.83
CA ARG A 136 -8.93 7.28 -11.49
C ARG A 136 -9.08 6.24 -10.38
N CYS A 137 -9.79 5.14 -10.64
CA CYS A 137 -9.98 4.06 -9.66
C CYS A 137 -9.27 2.77 -10.03
N GLY A 138 -8.47 2.76 -11.10
CA GLY A 138 -7.80 1.55 -11.57
C GLY A 138 -8.76 0.42 -11.93
N GLY A 139 -9.99 0.74 -12.34
CA GLY A 139 -11.00 -0.26 -12.69
C GLY A 139 -11.87 -0.78 -11.55
N THR A 140 -11.62 -0.36 -10.30
CA THR A 140 -12.32 -0.91 -9.12
C THR A 140 -13.73 -0.35 -8.93
N GLY A 141 -14.02 0.83 -9.48
CA GLY A 141 -15.25 1.57 -9.17
C GLY A 141 -15.25 2.23 -7.78
N ILE A 142 -14.21 2.03 -6.97
CA ILE A 142 -14.14 2.51 -5.58
C ILE A 142 -13.42 3.86 -5.54
N CYS A 143 -13.85 4.74 -4.63
CA CYS A 143 -13.17 6.00 -4.36
C CYS A 143 -11.81 5.75 -3.70
N GLN A 144 -10.74 6.03 -4.44
CA GLN A 144 -9.37 5.77 -3.99
C GLN A 144 -8.90 6.69 -2.87
N THR A 145 -9.58 7.80 -2.61
CA THR A 145 -9.24 8.70 -1.50
C THR A 145 -9.61 8.11 -0.14
N CYS A 146 -10.77 7.45 -0.05
CA CYS A 146 -11.23 6.79 1.18
C CYS A 146 -11.10 5.26 1.16
N ASP A 147 -10.55 4.68 0.08
CA ASP A 147 -10.27 3.25 0.01
C ASP A 147 -9.08 2.90 0.92
N ILE A 148 -9.34 1.99 1.87
CA ILE A 148 -8.37 1.54 2.86
C ILE A 148 -8.25 0.02 2.70
N PRO A 149 -7.18 -0.50 2.09
CA PRO A 149 -6.96 -1.93 1.99
C PRO A 149 -6.76 -2.50 3.40
N ARG A 150 -7.59 -3.45 3.80
CA ARG A 150 -7.43 -4.18 5.07
C ARG A 150 -7.21 -5.65 4.77
N ARG A 151 -6.30 -6.29 5.52
CA ARG A 151 -6.15 -7.75 5.45
C ARG A 151 -7.42 -8.41 5.96
N LYS A 152 -7.86 -9.47 5.28
CA LYS A 152 -8.96 -10.30 5.78
C LYS A 152 -8.58 -10.81 7.17
N GLN A 153 -9.52 -10.73 8.12
CA GLN A 153 -9.36 -11.37 9.42
C GLN A 153 -9.16 -12.88 9.19
N LYS A 154 -8.07 -13.43 9.71
CA LYS A 154 -7.92 -14.89 9.79
C LYS A 154 -8.85 -15.36 10.92
N PHE A 155 -10.02 -15.85 10.57
CA PHE A 155 -10.86 -16.59 11.52
C PHE A 155 -10.05 -17.81 12.01
N GLY A 156 -9.73 -17.85 13.31
CA GLY A 156 -8.87 -18.88 13.90
C GLY A 156 -7.83 -18.36 14.90
N GLY A 157 -7.66 -17.04 15.04
CA GLY A 157 -7.00 -16.46 16.21
C GLY A 157 -7.91 -16.58 17.43
N GLY A 158 -7.36 -16.96 18.59
CA GLY A 158 -8.10 -17.08 19.85
C GLY A 158 -8.93 -15.82 20.16
N PRO A 159 -9.99 -15.94 20.98
CA PRO A 159 -11.06 -14.94 21.10
C PRO A 159 -10.53 -13.66 21.75
N THR A 160 -9.99 -12.75 20.94
CA THR A 160 -9.77 -11.36 21.35
C THR A 160 -11.01 -10.56 20.99
N GLY A 161 -12.11 -10.94 21.66
CA GLY A 161 -13.12 -10.08 22.29
C GLY A 161 -13.55 -8.74 21.68
N LEU A 162 -13.41 -8.46 20.39
CA LEU A 162 -13.96 -7.25 19.78
C LEU A 162 -14.67 -7.57 18.47
N LYS A 163 -15.98 -7.35 18.49
CA LYS A 163 -16.90 -7.52 17.36
C LYS A 163 -16.63 -6.47 16.28
N PRO A 164 -16.77 -6.81 14.99
CA PRO A 164 -16.83 -5.81 13.93
C PRO A 164 -18.14 -5.03 14.03
N PHE A 165 -18.08 -3.72 13.74
CA PHE A 165 -19.25 -2.90 13.44
C PHE A 165 -19.75 -3.21 12.02
#